data_AF-A0A923J9F2-F1
#
_entry.id   AF-A0A923J9F2-F1
#
_cell.length_a   1.000
_cell.length_b   1.000
_cell.length_c   1.000
_cell.angle_alpha   90.00
_cell.angle_beta   90.00
_cell.angle_gamma   90.00
#
_symmetry.space_group_name_H-M   'P 1'
#
loop_
_entity.id
_entity.type
_entity.pdbx_description
1 polymer ?
#
loop_
_entity_poly.entity_id
_entity_poly.type
_entity_poly.pdbx_seq_one_letter_code
_entity_poly.pdbx_strand_id
1 'polypeptide(L)'
;MSSDTRSDTRDGTDPADRPLFLEREPVDGSCPRCGAADLRRYPVNSEGGWFDVVKCQACLHSVRREPGPRLGPIQLLSDLL
;
A
#
# COMPACT_ATOMS: atom_id res chain seq x y z
N MET A 1 -19.71 -6.99 43.47
CA MET A 1 -18.96 -6.08 42.60
C MET A 1 -19.25 -6.51 41.18
N SER A 2 -20.29 -5.93 40.56
CA SER A 2 -20.70 -6.25 39.19
C SER A 2 -19.83 -5.48 38.21
N SER A 3 -19.18 -6.18 37.30
CA SER A 3 -18.42 -5.59 36.21
C SER A 3 -19.35 -5.36 35.03
N ASP A 4 -19.73 -4.10 34.79
CA ASP A 4 -20.42 -3.66 33.58
C ASP A 4 -19.41 -3.60 32.42
N THR A 5 -19.38 -4.65 31.60
CA THR A 5 -18.65 -4.63 30.33
C THR A 5 -19.49 -3.85 29.31
N ARG A 6 -19.13 -2.59 29.07
CA ARG A 6 -19.72 -1.76 28.03
C ARG A 6 -19.30 -2.29 26.66
N SER A 7 -20.15 -3.10 26.02
CA SER A 7 -19.99 -3.50 24.62
C SER A 7 -20.18 -2.30 23.71
N ASP A 8 -19.07 -1.63 23.41
CA ASP A 8 -19.01 -0.54 22.44
C ASP A 8 -19.08 -1.12 21.02
N THR A 9 -20.28 -1.17 20.47
CA THR A 9 -20.52 -1.61 19.10
C THR A 9 -20.21 -0.42 18.21
N ARG A 10 -19.01 -0.38 17.61
CA ARG A 10 -18.65 0.68 16.66
C ARG A 10 -19.58 0.58 15.45
N ASP A 11 -20.39 1.60 15.27
CA ASP A 11 -21.16 1.84 14.05
C ASP A 11 -20.19 2.27 12.95
N GLY A 12 -20.14 1.52 11.84
CA GLY A 12 -19.14 1.63 10.76
C GLY A 12 -19.21 2.90 9.91
N THR A 13 -19.73 3.99 10.48
CA THR A 13 -19.96 5.28 9.84
C THR A 13 -18.85 6.29 10.18
N ASP A 14 -17.89 5.95 11.06
CA ASP A 14 -16.73 6.80 11.34
C ASP A 14 -15.86 6.93 10.06
N PRO A 15 -15.43 8.13 9.66
CA PRO A 15 -14.40 8.30 8.63
C PRO A 15 -13.16 7.43 8.84
N ALA A 16 -12.83 7.08 10.09
CA ALA A 16 -11.76 6.16 10.47
C ALA A 16 -12.07 4.68 10.17
N ASP A 17 -13.35 4.30 10.02
CA ASP A 17 -13.79 2.96 9.64
C ASP A 17 -13.71 2.72 8.12
N ARG A 18 -13.41 3.76 7.32
CA ARG A 18 -13.15 3.58 5.90
C ARG A 18 -11.76 2.99 5.67
N PRO A 19 -11.62 1.91 4.89
CA PRO A 19 -10.32 1.37 4.58
C PRO A 19 -9.47 2.39 3.81
N LEU A 20 -8.22 2.52 4.22
CA LEU A 20 -7.24 3.30 3.48
C LEU A 20 -7.03 2.65 2.10
N PHE A 21 -7.18 3.46 1.05
CA PHE A 21 -6.99 3.04 -0.33
C PHE A 21 -5.71 3.65 -0.88
N LEU A 22 -4.89 2.82 -1.51
CA LEU A 22 -3.71 3.24 -2.26
C LEU A 22 -3.98 3.06 -3.74
N GLU A 23 -3.93 4.15 -4.50
CA GLU A 23 -3.97 4.10 -5.95
C GLU A 23 -2.74 3.37 -6.51
N ARG A 24 -2.98 2.51 -7.50
CA ARG A 24 -1.92 1.77 -8.20
C ARG A 24 -1.94 2.15 -9.67
N GLU A 25 -0.93 2.89 -10.09
CA GLU A 25 -0.83 3.43 -11.44
C GLU A 25 -0.68 2.27 -12.45
N PRO A 26 -1.51 2.19 -13.51
CA PRO A 26 -1.28 1.27 -14.63
C PRO A 26 0.09 1.49 -15.28
N VAL A 27 0.75 0.41 -15.67
CA VAL A 27 1.99 0.45 -16.45
C VAL A 27 1.83 -0.43 -17.68
N ASP A 28 2.17 0.09 -18.85
CA ASP A 28 2.10 -0.65 -20.11
C ASP A 28 3.09 -1.82 -20.16
N GLY A 29 2.74 -2.84 -20.95
CA GLY A 29 3.55 -4.03 -21.20
C GLY A 29 3.07 -5.29 -20.48
N SER A 30 3.76 -6.39 -20.74
CA SER A 30 3.42 -7.72 -20.22
C SER A 30 4.38 -8.16 -19.13
N CYS A 31 3.87 -8.91 -18.16
CA CYS A 31 4.70 -9.53 -17.14
C CYS A 31 5.66 -10.56 -17.77
N PRO A 32 6.99 -10.45 -17.55
CA PRO A 32 7.96 -11.39 -18.11
C PRO A 32 7.86 -12.79 -17.50
N ARG A 33 7.12 -12.95 -16.39
CA ARG A 33 6.94 -14.25 -15.72
C ARG A 33 5.69 -14.99 -16.19
N CYS A 34 4.55 -14.31 -16.30
CA CYS A 34 3.26 -14.97 -16.62
C CYS A 34 2.59 -14.46 -17.90
N GLY A 35 3.18 -13.49 -18.59
CA GLY A 35 2.65 -12.92 -19.84
C GLY A 35 1.48 -11.94 -19.68
N ALA A 36 0.87 -11.81 -18.50
CA ALA A 36 -0.28 -10.93 -18.29
C ALA A 36 0.07 -9.44 -18.45
N ALA A 37 -0.77 -8.69 -19.15
CA ALA A 37 -0.67 -7.23 -19.32
C ALA A 37 -1.39 -6.47 -18.19
N ASP A 38 -1.02 -6.78 -16.94
CA ASP A 38 -1.59 -6.15 -15.73
C ASP A 38 -0.47 -5.77 -14.75
N LEU A 39 0.38 -4.84 -15.21
CA LEU A 39 1.45 -4.26 -14.40
C LEU A 39 0.95 -2.99 -13.73
N ARG A 40 1.33 -2.81 -12.46
CA ARG A 40 1.03 -1.59 -11.70
C ARG A 40 2.26 -1.04 -10.99
N ARG A 41 2.39 0.28 -10.92
CA ARG A 41 3.36 1.00 -10.09
C ARG A 41 2.72 1.48 -8.79
N TYR A 42 3.37 1.20 -7.65
CA TYR A 42 2.93 1.65 -6.33
C TYR A 42 4.02 1.44 -5.27
N PRO A 43 3.98 2.16 -4.14
CA PRO A 43 4.89 1.91 -3.02
C PRO A 43 4.52 0.63 -2.27
N VAL A 44 5.53 -0.12 -1.83
CA VAL A 44 5.40 -1.33 -0.99
C VAL A 44 6.42 -1.30 0.13
N ASN A 45 5.98 -1.59 1.35
CA ASN A 45 6.87 -1.89 2.47
C ASN A 45 7.21 -3.38 2.48
N SER A 46 8.49 -3.72 2.63
CA SER A 46 9.00 -5.09 2.72
C SER A 46 10.20 -5.15 3.67
N GLU A 47 10.81 -6.33 3.85
CA GLU A 47 11.96 -6.53 4.75
C GLU A 47 13.13 -5.53 4.55
N GLY A 48 13.31 -5.01 3.32
CA GLY A 48 14.31 -3.98 3.00
C GLY A 48 13.85 -2.53 3.14
N GLY A 49 12.69 -2.30 3.76
CA GLY A 49 12.04 -0.99 3.85
C GLY A 49 11.06 -0.72 2.70
N TRP A 50 10.86 0.56 2.39
CA TRP A 50 9.96 1.01 1.34
C TRP A 50 10.61 0.91 -0.03
N PHE A 51 9.82 0.51 -1.03
CA PHE A 51 10.22 0.46 -2.42
C PHE A 51 9.10 1.00 -3.31
N ASP A 52 9.47 1.76 -4.34
CA ASP A 52 8.62 1.97 -5.49
C ASP A 52 8.78 0.77 -6.43
N VAL A 53 7.70 0.02 -6.59
CA VAL A 53 7.73 -1.23 -7.37
C VAL A 53 6.88 -1.10 -8.60
N VAL A 54 7.25 -1.84 -9.65
CA VAL A 54 6.31 -2.25 -10.69
C VAL A 54 6.04 -3.74 -10.51
N LYS A 55 4.79 -4.11 -10.25
CA LYS A 55 4.37 -5.48 -9.96
C LYS A 55 3.23 -5.92 -10.86
N CYS A 56 3.31 -7.17 -11.32
CA CYS A 56 2.19 -7.84 -11.95
C CYS A 56 1.11 -8.15 -10.92
N GLN A 57 -0.13 -7.75 -11.17
CA GLN A 57 -1.23 -8.02 -10.25
C GLN A 57 -1.75 -9.47 -10.37
N ALA A 58 -1.50 -10.14 -11.49
CA ALA A 58 -1.89 -11.54 -11.69
C ALA A 58 -0.98 -12.55 -10.95
N CYS A 59 0.35 -12.34 -10.97
CA CYS A 59 1.31 -13.31 -10.40
C CYS A 59 2.25 -12.75 -9.32
N LEU A 60 2.08 -11.48 -8.94
CA LEU A 60 2.82 -10.75 -7.90
C LEU A 60 4.34 -10.59 -8.13
N HIS A 61 4.84 -11.01 -9.30
CA HIS A 61 6.23 -10.81 -9.69
C HIS A 61 6.54 -9.31 -9.80
N SER A 62 7.67 -8.90 -9.21
CA SER A 62 8.15 -7.52 -9.28
C SER A 62 9.08 -7.40 -10.48
N VAL A 63 8.70 -6.59 -11.48
CA VAL A 63 9.52 -6.37 -12.68
C VAL A 63 10.57 -5.28 -12.47
N ARG A 64 10.33 -4.35 -11.52
CA ARG A 64 11.27 -3.33 -11.07
C ARG A 64 11.06 -3.08 -9.58
N ARG A 65 12.14 -2.76 -8.86
CA ARG A 65 12.12 -2.35 -7.45
C ARG A 65 13.15 -1.27 -7.24
N GLU A 66 12.73 -0.11 -6.76
CA GLU A 66 13.62 1.01 -6.44
C GLU A 66 13.46 1.37 -4.96
N PRO A 67 14.55 1.55 -4.19
CA PRO A 67 14.45 1.99 -2.81
C PRO A 67 13.67 3.31 -2.73
N GLY A 68 12.62 3.33 -1.91
CA GLY A 68 11.81 4.51 -1.66
C GLY A 68 12.29 5.29 -0.43
N PRO A 69 11.60 6.39 -0.07
CA PRO A 69 11.88 7.15 1.14
C PRO A 69 11.75 6.30 2.42
N ARG A 70 12.52 6.64 3.46
CA ARG A 70 12.52 5.89 4.73
C ARG A 70 11.14 5.79 5.38
N LEU A 71 10.29 6.80 5.19
CA LEU A 71 8.93 6.88 5.72
C LEU A 71 7.85 6.65 4.65
N GLY A 72 8.22 6.06 3.51
CA GLY A 72 7.28 5.72 2.45
C GLY A 72 6.56 6.95 1.90
N PRO A 73 5.21 6.98 1.88
CA PRO A 73 4.44 8.10 1.34
C PRO A 73 4.35 9.30 2.29
N ILE A 74 4.92 9.23 3.49
CA ILE A 74 4.88 10.33 4.46
C ILE A 74 5.98 11.34 4.12
N GLN A 75 5.58 12.55 3.73
CA GLN A 75 6.45 13.71 3.62
C GLN A 75 6.48 14.46 4.96
N LEU A 76 7.67 14.65 5.54
CA LEU A 76 7.79 15.45 6.76
C LEU A 76 7.81 16.93 6.39
N LEU A 77 7.12 17.76 7.17
CA LEU A 77 7.15 19.22 6.97
C LEU A 77 8.58 19.79 7.12
N SER A 78 9.41 19.17 7.97
CA SER A 78 10.82 19.53 8.14
C SER A 78 11.66 19.32 6.88
N ASP A 79 11.22 18.45 5.97
CA ASP A 79 11.96 18.15 4.73
C ASP A 79 11.64 19.17 3.61
N LEU A 80 10.68 20.08 3.86
CA LEU A 80 10.24 21.13 2.93
C LEU A 80 10.81 22.52 3.24
N LEU A 81 11.60 22.66 4.31
CA LEU A 81 12.19 23.92 4.79
C LEU A 81 13.63 24.13 4.32
#